data_AF-A0A518GV28-F1
#
_entry.id   AF-A0A518GV28-F1
#
_cell.length_a   1.000
_cell.length_b   1.000
_cell.length_c   1.000
_cell.angle_alpha   90.00
_cell.angle_beta   90.00
_cell.angle_gamma   90.00
#
_symmetry.space_group_name_H-M   'P 1'
#
loop_
_entity.id
_entity.type
_entity.pdbx_description
1 polymer ?
#
loop_
_entity_poly.entity_id
_entity_poly.type
_entity_poly.pdbx_seq_one_letter_code
_entity_poly.pdbx_strand_id
1 'polypeptide(L)'
;MRRMIALGLILLASASAAGIVMTRPLPAPESATAPAPGPAEGAPADLAGESPAVEAPGPDRDPPRKGKSPGIVRGALSTSEIPQDLDRMEQRRREKLEWNRRTVLGAYDEVGRKDPRWDESAREAMDLASRMFGLQVDPVVTLADLRRPARAALDAGCDDPMLAYLHTRTLVALDVVGPAELARLMIEAAEGLRASDYPACRRAVALELAGTQVVAASSLGGPPREQAGRYFDDALALMPESVRTDARTEHWRDLWFDTLRSLVTGYRALGLEPVEAYERVDAGLAGLPEAEALRLVVRGWFWFDYGWEARTNAFAPAVPAGGFERLEDRLALSREAFEAAWELEPDNARVASYLMDIDKSIVGDRAVMERWFDRAMRADGDWYAACLTKLDWLDPKWHGSVEEMLAFGRSCFETGNWRAGITLLSPDAHFRYACMVDRAEGTRYLSSPEVWPEIREAYDEYLEHYPDNNVARSKYAALATIAGNYPEAHAQFERLGDRLTMWSDSPYIPLGMLELMREEAARMAVGGQP
;
A
#
# COMPACT_ATOMS: atom_id res chain seq x y z
N MET A 1 -33.32 28.50 5.22
CA MET A 1 -31.92 28.10 5.49
C MET A 1 -31.87 26.82 6.33
N ARG A 2 -32.24 25.69 5.72
CA ARG A 2 -32.09 24.33 6.27
C ARG A 2 -31.81 23.42 5.07
N ARG A 3 -30.57 22.93 4.92
CA ARG A 3 -30.11 21.87 3.99
C ARG A 3 -28.57 21.85 4.03
N MET A 4 -28.01 20.92 4.78
CA MET A 4 -26.67 20.30 4.63
C MET A 4 -26.37 19.48 5.90
N ILE A 5 -27.01 18.31 6.00
CA ILE A 5 -26.62 17.20 6.89
C ILE A 5 -26.95 15.93 6.12
N ALA A 6 -25.93 15.25 5.57
CA ALA A 6 -25.92 13.86 5.12
C ALA A 6 -24.66 13.59 4.27
N LEU A 7 -23.55 13.22 4.90
CA LEU A 7 -22.43 12.55 4.22
C LEU A 7 -21.58 11.81 5.25
N GLY A 8 -21.76 10.49 5.32
CA GLY A 8 -21.05 9.58 6.20
C GLY A 8 -21.13 8.17 5.62
N LEU A 9 -20.01 7.44 5.68
CA LEU A 9 -19.71 6.22 4.91
C LEU A 9 -19.58 6.43 3.39
N ILE A 10 -18.34 6.61 2.93
CA ILE A 10 -17.92 6.30 1.56
C ILE A 10 -16.80 5.25 1.64
N LEU A 11 -16.93 4.24 0.78
CA LEU A 11 -16.13 3.03 0.63
C LEU A 11 -14.61 3.17 0.84
N LEU A 12 -14.03 2.21 1.56
CA LEU A 12 -12.62 1.85 1.39
C LEU A 12 -12.45 1.19 0.02
N ALA A 13 -11.88 1.92 -0.93
CA ALA A 13 -11.20 1.35 -2.08
C ALA A 13 -9.70 1.53 -1.87
N SER A 14 -8.98 0.43 -1.62
CA SER A 14 -7.52 0.45 -1.53
C SER A 14 -6.93 0.71 -2.91
N ALA A 15 -6.46 1.95 -3.12
CA ALA A 15 -5.89 2.45 -4.36
C ALA A 15 -4.52 1.85 -4.67
N SER A 16 -4.51 0.56 -5.01
CA SER A 16 -3.37 -0.14 -5.60
C SER A 16 -3.73 -0.58 -7.03
N ALA A 17 -3.79 0.41 -7.92
CA ALA A 17 -3.88 0.22 -9.36
C ALA A 17 -2.58 0.75 -10.02
N ALA A 18 -1.60 -0.15 -10.13
CA ALA A 18 -0.31 0.03 -10.78
C ALA A 18 0.62 1.13 -10.21
N GLY A 19 1.47 0.72 -9.27
CA GLY A 19 2.89 1.12 -9.26
C GLY A 19 3.25 2.53 -8.80
N ILE A 20 2.32 3.28 -8.19
CA ILE A 20 2.63 4.52 -7.49
C ILE A 20 2.12 4.39 -6.07
N VAL A 21 3.02 4.30 -5.10
CA VAL A 21 2.68 4.38 -3.67
C VAL A 21 2.36 5.83 -3.35
N MET A 22 1.09 6.19 -3.51
CA MET A 22 0.50 7.39 -2.89
C MET A 22 -0.79 6.97 -2.18
N THR A 23 -0.66 6.63 -0.90
CA THR A 23 -1.81 6.36 -0.03
C THR A 23 -2.54 7.66 0.27
N ARG A 24 -3.65 7.91 -0.44
CA ARG A 24 -4.53 9.05 -0.16
C ARG A 24 -5.25 8.81 1.18
N PRO A 25 -5.23 9.76 2.13
CA PRO A 25 -5.73 9.53 3.49
C PRO A 25 -7.26 9.58 3.59
N LEU A 26 -7.80 8.84 4.56
CA LEU A 26 -9.22 8.83 4.93
C LEU A 26 -9.63 10.13 5.66
N PRO A 27 -10.88 10.60 5.52
CA PRO A 27 -11.41 11.66 6.37
C PRO A 27 -11.60 11.18 7.82
N ALA A 28 -11.30 12.05 8.79
CA ALA A 28 -11.48 11.77 10.20
C ALA A 28 -12.98 11.70 10.58
N PRO A 29 -13.39 10.80 11.51
CA PRO A 29 -14.76 10.76 12.00
C PRO A 29 -15.07 11.97 12.90
N GLU A 30 -16.21 12.63 12.67
CA GLU A 30 -16.72 13.66 13.57
C GLU A 30 -17.08 13.07 14.95
N SER A 31 -16.71 13.78 16.02
CA SER A 31 -16.97 13.36 17.40
C SER A 31 -18.44 13.57 17.79
N ALA A 32 -19.28 12.55 17.57
CA ALA A 32 -20.64 12.54 18.10
C ALA A 32 -20.63 12.42 19.64
N THR A 33 -20.79 13.53 20.34
CA THR A 33 -20.98 13.56 21.79
C THR A 33 -22.36 12.98 22.16
N ALA A 34 -22.40 11.72 22.60
CA ALA A 34 -23.59 11.11 23.16
C ALA A 34 -23.77 11.50 24.65
N PRO A 35 -25.00 11.78 25.13
CA PRO A 35 -25.26 12.11 26.52
C PRO A 35 -25.24 10.86 27.42
N ALA A 36 -24.91 11.05 28.70
CA ALA A 36 -24.81 9.98 29.68
C ALA A 36 -26.18 9.30 29.96
N PRO A 37 -26.22 7.97 30.16
CA PRO A 37 -27.44 7.27 30.54
C PRO A 37 -27.77 7.50 32.03
N GLY A 38 -29.05 7.75 32.32
CA GLY A 38 -29.59 7.73 33.68
C GLY A 38 -29.80 6.31 34.22
N PRO A 39 -30.04 6.15 35.54
CA PRO A 39 -30.21 4.84 36.15
C PRO A 39 -31.56 4.19 35.78
N ALA A 40 -31.55 2.88 35.55
CA ALA A 40 -32.76 2.08 35.39
C ALA A 40 -32.98 1.20 36.62
N GLU A 41 -34.19 1.27 37.18
CA GLU A 41 -34.65 0.38 38.26
C GLU A 41 -35.41 -0.83 37.70
N GLY A 42 -35.30 -1.99 38.37
CA GLY A 42 -36.39 -2.97 38.45
C GLY A 42 -36.35 -4.25 37.58
N ALA A 43 -35.66 -5.28 38.09
CA ALA A 43 -36.10 -6.70 38.28
C ALA A 43 -36.73 -7.53 37.11
N PRO A 44 -36.82 -8.89 37.18
CA PRO A 44 -36.52 -9.79 38.29
C PRO A 44 -35.53 -10.94 37.94
N ALA A 45 -35.43 -11.93 38.85
CA ALA A 45 -34.43 -12.99 38.89
C ALA A 45 -34.84 -14.31 38.19
N ASP A 46 -33.89 -15.25 38.22
CA ASP A 46 -33.96 -16.69 37.89
C ASP A 46 -34.20 -17.10 36.43
N LEU A 47 -33.17 -17.70 35.83
CA LEU A 47 -33.20 -19.13 35.47
C LEU A 47 -31.76 -19.66 35.34
N ALA A 48 -31.42 -20.69 36.12
CA ALA A 48 -30.12 -21.34 36.06
C ALA A 48 -30.09 -22.42 34.95
N GLY A 49 -28.97 -22.47 34.22
CA GLY A 49 -28.69 -23.50 33.21
C GLY A 49 -27.19 -23.63 33.03
N GLU A 50 -26.60 -24.65 33.65
CA GLU A 50 -25.16 -24.89 33.62
C GLU A 50 -24.69 -25.35 32.22
N SER A 51 -23.55 -24.83 31.77
CA SER A 51 -22.77 -25.38 30.66
C SER A 51 -21.28 -25.10 30.92
N PRO A 52 -20.38 -25.99 30.49
CA PRO A 52 -19.04 -26.08 31.07
C PRO A 52 -18.15 -24.88 30.73
N ALA A 53 -17.38 -24.43 31.71
CA ALA A 53 -16.41 -23.36 31.55
C ALA A 53 -15.27 -23.79 30.59
N VAL A 54 -15.12 -23.06 29.50
CA VAL A 54 -13.83 -22.93 28.80
C VAL A 54 -13.08 -21.80 29.50
N GLU A 55 -11.90 -22.07 30.04
CA GLU A 55 -11.06 -21.05 30.65
C GLU A 55 -10.63 -20.01 29.60
N ALA A 56 -11.14 -18.78 29.75
CA ALA A 56 -10.55 -17.64 29.08
C ALA A 56 -9.17 -17.36 29.71
N PRO A 57 -8.09 -17.17 28.92
CA PRO A 57 -6.79 -16.82 29.48
C PRO A 57 -6.87 -15.47 30.20
N GLY A 58 -6.54 -15.47 31.49
CA GLY A 58 -6.68 -14.29 32.36
C GLY A 58 -5.72 -13.14 31.99
N PRO A 59 -6.05 -11.90 32.38
CA PRO A 59 -5.28 -10.71 32.02
C PRO A 59 -4.05 -10.49 32.90
N ASP A 60 -3.21 -11.51 33.09
CA ASP A 60 -1.89 -11.38 33.72
C ASP A 60 -0.84 -10.98 32.69
N ARG A 61 -0.92 -9.72 32.24
CA ARG A 61 0.24 -8.99 31.71
C ARG A 61 0.63 -7.92 32.73
N ASP A 62 1.71 -8.19 33.45
CA ASP A 62 2.40 -7.26 34.36
C ASP A 62 2.54 -5.90 33.63
N PRO A 63 2.09 -4.76 34.21
CA PRO A 63 2.25 -3.46 33.55
C PRO A 63 3.75 -3.20 33.30
N PRO A 64 4.13 -2.59 32.16
CA PRO A 64 5.53 -2.41 31.81
C PRO A 64 6.25 -1.69 32.94
N ARG A 65 7.20 -2.40 33.57
CA ARG A 65 8.01 -1.85 34.66
C ARG A 65 8.70 -0.60 34.15
N LYS A 66 8.80 0.43 35.00
CA LYS A 66 9.62 1.61 34.77
C LYS A 66 11.11 1.24 34.73
N GLY A 67 11.53 0.63 33.63
CA GLY A 67 12.91 0.34 33.33
C GLY A 67 13.65 1.65 33.03
N LYS A 68 14.97 1.64 33.26
CA LYS A 68 15.83 2.64 32.63
C LYS A 68 15.71 2.50 31.12
N SER A 69 15.77 3.62 30.39
CA SER A 69 15.87 3.63 28.93
C SER A 69 16.91 2.58 28.49
N PRO A 70 16.64 1.72 27.49
CA PRO A 70 17.57 0.66 27.10
C PRO A 70 18.94 1.27 26.80
N GLY A 71 19.96 0.85 27.56
CA GLY A 71 21.33 1.24 27.25
C GLY A 71 21.66 0.76 25.84
N ILE A 72 22.28 1.61 25.02
CA ILE A 72 22.60 1.29 23.63
C ILE A 72 23.60 0.11 23.61
N VAL A 73 23.08 -1.11 23.48
CA VAL A 73 23.91 -2.32 23.36
C VAL A 73 24.44 -2.39 21.93
N ARG A 74 25.60 -1.74 21.70
CA ARG A 74 26.49 -2.10 20.58
C ARG A 74 27.16 -3.44 20.92
N GLY A 75 26.40 -4.52 20.83
CA GLY A 75 26.82 -5.89 21.09
C GLY A 75 26.08 -6.84 20.15
N ALA A 76 26.79 -7.84 19.65
CA ALA A 76 26.34 -8.69 18.55
C ALA A 76 25.15 -9.59 18.93
N LEU A 77 23.93 -9.04 18.84
CA LEU A 77 22.77 -9.82 18.40
C LEU A 77 23.05 -10.26 16.96
N SER A 78 22.82 -11.54 16.66
CA SER A 78 23.13 -12.13 15.35
C SER A 78 22.25 -11.51 14.26
N THR A 79 22.75 -10.45 13.62
CA THR A 79 22.19 -9.89 12.39
C THR A 79 22.45 -10.87 11.25
N SER A 80 21.49 -11.75 10.97
CA SER A 80 21.50 -12.47 9.69
C SER A 80 21.42 -11.44 8.58
N GLU A 81 22.42 -11.43 7.70
CA GLU A 81 22.45 -10.53 6.54
C GLU A 81 21.14 -10.67 5.77
N ILE A 82 20.45 -9.54 5.56
CA ILE A 82 19.23 -9.51 4.76
C ILE A 82 19.62 -9.89 3.33
N PRO A 83 19.05 -10.94 2.71
CA PRO A 83 19.45 -11.35 1.37
C PRO A 83 19.27 -10.22 0.35
N GLN A 84 20.35 -9.87 -0.35
CA GLN A 84 20.41 -8.84 -1.41
C GLN A 84 21.20 -9.38 -2.62
N ASP A 85 20.59 -10.27 -3.40
CA ASP A 85 21.17 -10.79 -4.64
C ASP A 85 21.06 -9.71 -5.74
N LEU A 86 22.08 -8.85 -5.84
CA LEU A 86 22.09 -7.68 -6.71
C LEU A 86 21.92 -8.03 -8.20
N ASP A 87 22.54 -9.13 -8.66
CA ASP A 87 22.42 -9.57 -10.06
C ASP A 87 21.00 -10.03 -10.37
N ARG A 88 20.37 -10.80 -9.45
CA ARG A 88 18.97 -11.19 -9.57
C ARG A 88 18.03 -9.98 -9.52
N MET A 89 18.25 -9.05 -8.60
CA MET A 89 17.44 -7.82 -8.48
C MET A 89 17.50 -7.00 -9.77
N GLU A 90 18.68 -6.84 -10.37
CA GLU A 90 18.84 -6.11 -11.63
C GLU A 90 18.27 -6.86 -12.84
N GLN A 91 18.35 -8.19 -12.85
CA GLN A 91 17.62 -9.00 -13.83
C GLN A 91 16.11 -8.78 -13.74
N ARG A 92 15.51 -8.88 -12.54
CA ARG A 92 14.07 -8.65 -12.32
C ARG A 92 13.65 -7.25 -12.79
N ARG A 93 14.40 -6.21 -12.43
CA ARG A 93 14.11 -4.82 -12.85
C ARG A 93 14.13 -4.65 -14.37
N ARG A 94 15.11 -5.26 -15.06
CA ARG A 94 15.23 -5.23 -16.52
C ARG A 94 14.07 -5.96 -17.19
N GLU A 95 13.74 -7.17 -16.74
CA GLU A 95 12.62 -7.96 -17.28
C GLU A 95 11.27 -7.26 -17.10
N LYS A 96 11.06 -6.56 -15.97
CA LYS A 96 9.87 -5.72 -15.73
C LYS A 96 9.75 -4.60 -16.75
N LEU A 97 10.87 -3.93 -17.06
CA LEU A 97 10.90 -2.86 -18.06
C LEU A 97 10.68 -3.39 -19.48
N GLU A 98 11.35 -4.48 -19.88
CA GLU A 98 11.20 -5.10 -21.19
C GLU A 98 9.77 -5.61 -21.45
N TRP A 99 9.15 -6.23 -20.45
CA TRP A 99 7.75 -6.64 -20.53
C TRP A 99 6.79 -5.45 -20.67
N ASN A 100 6.99 -4.38 -19.90
CA ASN A 100 6.18 -3.17 -20.01
C ASN A 100 6.39 -2.46 -21.36
N ARG A 101 7.62 -2.41 -21.89
CA ARG A 101 7.91 -1.86 -23.22
C ARG A 101 7.20 -2.62 -24.33
N ARG A 102 7.27 -3.97 -24.35
CA ARG A 102 6.56 -4.78 -25.36
C ARG A 102 5.05 -4.53 -25.33
N THR A 103 4.44 -4.54 -24.14
CA THR A 103 2.99 -4.49 -23.97
C THR A 103 2.39 -3.07 -23.99
N VAL A 104 3.19 -2.02 -24.17
CA VAL A 104 2.74 -0.62 -24.28
C VAL A 104 3.32 0.03 -25.54
N LEU A 105 4.63 0.28 -25.58
CA LEU A 105 5.31 0.89 -26.74
C LEU A 105 5.32 -0.05 -27.97
N GLY A 106 5.71 -1.32 -27.79
CA GLY A 106 5.70 -2.31 -28.87
C GLY A 106 4.30 -2.52 -29.45
N ALA A 107 3.30 -2.61 -28.58
CA ALA A 107 1.90 -2.67 -28.99
C ALA A 107 1.44 -1.42 -29.76
N TYR A 108 1.87 -0.21 -29.36
CA TYR A 108 1.60 1.01 -30.15
C TYR A 108 2.26 0.95 -31.54
N ASP A 109 3.51 0.50 -31.63
CA ASP A 109 4.21 0.35 -32.90
C ASP A 109 3.58 -0.72 -33.81
N GLU A 110 2.99 -1.78 -33.25
CA GLU A 110 2.28 -2.82 -33.99
C GLU A 110 0.86 -2.37 -34.40
N VAL A 111 -0.03 -2.15 -33.42
CA VAL A 111 -1.49 -1.96 -33.62
C VAL A 111 -2.00 -0.55 -33.35
N GLY A 112 -1.16 0.35 -32.84
CA GLY A 112 -1.54 1.73 -32.51
C GLY A 112 -1.83 2.63 -33.71
N ARG A 113 -2.54 3.73 -33.48
CA ARG A 113 -2.85 4.74 -34.51
C ARG A 113 -1.63 5.63 -34.78
N LYS A 114 -1.06 5.48 -35.97
CA LYS A 114 0.19 6.11 -36.40
C LYS A 114 -0.05 7.24 -37.41
N ASP A 115 0.53 8.41 -37.14
CA ASP A 115 0.58 9.58 -38.02
C ASP A 115 1.83 10.42 -37.65
N PRO A 116 2.66 10.84 -38.64
CA PRO A 116 3.85 11.68 -38.39
C PRO A 116 3.62 12.95 -37.57
N ARG A 117 2.38 13.45 -37.44
CA ARG A 117 2.02 14.60 -36.61
C ARG A 117 2.14 14.36 -35.10
N TRP A 118 2.03 13.12 -34.64
CA TRP A 118 2.06 12.78 -33.21
C TRP A 118 2.97 11.60 -32.84
N ASP A 119 3.38 10.80 -33.82
CA ASP A 119 4.15 9.56 -33.66
C ASP A 119 5.39 9.66 -32.74
N GLU A 120 6.08 10.81 -32.73
CA GLU A 120 7.23 11.06 -31.87
C GLU A 120 6.81 11.20 -30.39
N SER A 121 5.90 12.13 -30.10
CA SER A 121 5.38 12.35 -28.74
C SER A 121 4.56 11.17 -28.22
N ALA A 122 3.90 10.42 -29.11
CA ALA A 122 3.21 9.19 -28.73
C ALA A 122 4.22 8.13 -28.25
N ARG A 123 5.30 7.86 -28.99
CA ARG A 123 6.34 6.91 -28.56
C ARG A 123 7.06 7.36 -27.28
N GLU A 124 7.34 8.64 -27.13
CA GLU A 124 7.92 9.22 -25.90
C GLU A 124 7.00 8.93 -24.69
N ALA A 125 5.70 9.19 -24.81
CA ALA A 125 4.73 8.89 -23.77
C ALA A 125 4.64 7.38 -23.47
N MET A 126 4.67 6.51 -24.49
CA MET A 126 4.62 5.07 -24.30
C MET A 126 5.88 4.52 -23.59
N ASP A 127 7.09 5.02 -23.89
CA ASP A 127 8.31 4.62 -23.17
C ASP A 127 8.29 5.10 -21.71
N LEU A 128 7.91 6.36 -21.47
CA LEU A 128 7.77 6.90 -20.11
C LEU A 128 6.75 6.12 -19.28
N ALA A 129 5.60 5.75 -19.88
CA ALA A 129 4.63 4.87 -19.23
C ALA A 129 5.20 3.47 -18.97
N SER A 130 5.97 2.91 -19.92
CA SER A 130 6.63 1.61 -19.75
C SER A 130 7.65 1.63 -18.61
N ARG A 131 8.40 2.72 -18.47
CA ARG A 131 9.35 2.96 -17.37
C ARG A 131 8.65 3.15 -16.02
N MET A 132 7.55 3.91 -16.00
CA MET A 132 6.72 4.12 -14.81
C MET A 132 6.09 2.81 -14.31
N PHE A 133 5.41 2.05 -15.17
CA PHE A 133 4.85 0.73 -14.82
C PHE A 133 5.95 -0.31 -14.54
N GLY A 134 7.13 -0.10 -15.10
CA GLY A 134 8.35 -0.85 -14.81
C GLY A 134 9.01 -0.51 -13.46
N LEU A 135 8.46 0.43 -12.68
CA LEU A 135 9.05 0.95 -11.44
C LEU A 135 10.51 1.41 -11.61
N GLN A 136 10.79 2.11 -12.71
CA GLN A 136 12.12 2.61 -13.01
C GLN A 136 12.38 3.95 -12.32
N VAL A 137 13.51 4.00 -11.62
CA VAL A 137 13.89 5.06 -10.68
C VAL A 137 15.10 5.88 -11.13
N ASP A 138 15.79 5.44 -12.18
CA ASP A 138 16.97 6.12 -12.71
C ASP A 138 16.76 6.48 -14.19
N PRO A 139 16.58 7.77 -14.49
CA PRO A 139 15.93 8.76 -13.62
C PRO A 139 14.47 8.37 -13.34
N VAL A 140 13.92 8.77 -12.18
CA VAL A 140 12.51 8.60 -11.83
C VAL A 140 11.63 9.24 -12.91
N VAL A 141 10.57 8.55 -13.34
CA VAL A 141 9.57 9.12 -14.26
C VAL A 141 8.39 9.65 -13.45
N THR A 142 8.15 10.96 -13.50
CA THR A 142 6.99 11.57 -12.84
C THR A 142 5.75 11.53 -13.74
N LEU A 143 4.58 11.74 -13.12
CA LEU A 143 3.31 11.93 -13.85
C LEU A 143 3.34 13.17 -14.74
N ALA A 144 4.12 14.19 -14.41
CA ALA A 144 4.28 15.39 -15.23
C ALA A 144 5.09 15.08 -16.50
N ASP A 145 6.15 14.27 -16.38
CA ASP A 145 6.98 13.83 -17.50
C ASP A 145 6.16 13.02 -18.49
N LEU A 146 5.35 12.06 -18.02
CA LEU A 146 4.44 11.29 -18.87
C LEU A 146 3.33 12.17 -19.50
N ARG A 147 2.74 13.10 -18.73
CA ARG A 147 1.63 13.93 -19.19
C ARG A 147 2.02 14.85 -20.36
N ARG A 148 3.23 15.39 -20.35
CA ARG A 148 3.71 16.36 -21.34
C ARG A 148 3.64 15.82 -22.79
N PRO A 149 4.32 14.73 -23.17
CA PRO A 149 4.27 14.18 -24.52
C PRO A 149 2.92 13.53 -24.83
N ALA A 150 2.25 12.91 -23.83
CA ALA A 150 0.90 12.36 -24.03
C ALA A 150 -0.09 13.46 -24.45
N ARG A 151 -0.07 14.61 -23.76
CA ARG A 151 -0.89 15.77 -24.12
C ARG A 151 -0.47 16.40 -25.45
N ALA A 152 0.82 16.46 -25.76
CA ALA A 152 1.30 16.99 -27.05
C ALA A 152 0.79 16.18 -28.25
N ALA A 153 0.80 14.85 -28.15
CA ALA A 153 0.26 13.97 -29.19
C ALA A 153 -1.28 14.09 -29.32
N LEU A 154 -2.02 14.19 -28.20
CA LEU A 154 -3.47 14.44 -28.23
C LEU A 154 -3.82 15.82 -28.81
N ASP A 155 -3.09 16.88 -28.42
CA ASP A 155 -3.26 18.24 -28.96
C ASP A 155 -2.95 18.30 -30.48
N ALA A 156 -2.10 17.40 -31.00
CA ALA A 156 -1.83 17.22 -32.44
C ALA A 156 -2.92 16.42 -33.19
N GLY A 157 -3.96 15.96 -32.48
CA GLY A 157 -5.10 15.22 -33.03
C GLY A 157 -4.94 13.70 -33.01
N CYS A 158 -4.05 13.15 -32.16
CA CYS A 158 -3.98 11.71 -31.95
C CYS A 158 -5.26 11.20 -31.29
N ASP A 159 -5.83 10.14 -31.85
CA ASP A 159 -7.03 9.45 -31.36
C ASP A 159 -6.72 7.99 -30.95
N ASP A 160 -5.46 7.69 -30.63
CA ASP A 160 -5.05 6.36 -30.13
C ASP A 160 -5.60 6.11 -28.71
N PRO A 161 -6.28 4.97 -28.48
CA PRO A 161 -6.95 4.73 -27.20
C PRO A 161 -5.99 4.43 -26.05
N MET A 162 -4.80 3.87 -26.31
CA MET A 162 -3.78 3.69 -25.28
C MET A 162 -3.22 5.03 -24.84
N LEU A 163 -2.98 5.95 -25.79
CA LEU A 163 -2.51 7.30 -25.47
C LEU A 163 -3.54 8.09 -24.66
N ALA A 164 -4.82 8.02 -25.04
CA ALA A 164 -5.93 8.62 -24.29
C ALA A 164 -6.02 8.07 -22.85
N TYR A 165 -5.86 6.75 -22.68
CA TYR A 165 -5.80 6.09 -21.37
C TYR A 165 -4.60 6.55 -20.53
N LEU A 166 -3.40 6.58 -21.11
CA LEU A 166 -2.18 7.03 -20.41
C LEU A 166 -2.28 8.49 -19.98
N HIS A 167 -2.74 9.39 -20.86
CA HIS A 167 -2.99 10.78 -20.50
C HIS A 167 -4.00 10.89 -19.36
N THR A 168 -5.14 10.20 -19.46
CA THR A 168 -6.19 10.23 -18.42
C THR A 168 -5.68 9.71 -17.08
N ARG A 169 -4.82 8.68 -17.06
CA ARG A 169 -4.16 8.21 -15.85
C ARG A 169 -3.29 9.27 -15.17
N THR A 170 -2.65 10.17 -15.92
CA THR A 170 -1.95 11.31 -15.31
C THR A 170 -2.90 12.31 -14.66
N LEU A 171 -4.14 12.43 -15.13
CA LEU A 171 -5.15 13.32 -14.56
C LEU A 171 -5.69 12.78 -13.22
N VAL A 172 -5.88 11.46 -13.10
CA VAL A 172 -6.31 10.79 -11.86
C VAL A 172 -5.46 11.21 -10.66
N ALA A 173 -4.13 11.19 -10.85
CA ALA A 173 -3.16 11.38 -9.77
C ALA A 173 -2.72 12.84 -9.58
N LEU A 174 -3.13 13.76 -10.45
CA LEU A 174 -2.83 15.19 -10.34
C LEU A 174 -4.03 16.03 -9.86
N ASP A 175 -5.22 15.42 -9.68
CA ASP A 175 -6.47 16.06 -9.22
C ASP A 175 -6.86 17.34 -10.00
N VAL A 176 -6.49 17.38 -11.29
CA VAL A 176 -6.69 18.53 -12.19
C VAL A 176 -8.07 18.58 -12.86
N VAL A 177 -8.88 17.55 -12.67
CA VAL A 177 -10.23 17.41 -13.24
C VAL A 177 -11.16 16.80 -12.20
N GLY A 178 -12.43 17.25 -12.16
CA GLY A 178 -13.40 16.73 -11.21
C GLY A 178 -13.75 15.25 -11.47
N PRO A 179 -14.14 14.47 -10.44
CA PRO A 179 -14.37 13.02 -10.56
C PRO A 179 -15.35 12.61 -11.67
N ALA A 180 -16.40 13.39 -11.93
CA ALA A 180 -17.36 13.13 -13.00
C ALA A 180 -16.72 13.17 -14.40
N GLU A 181 -15.85 14.16 -14.67
CA GLU A 181 -15.15 14.27 -15.95
C GLU A 181 -14.02 13.24 -16.06
N LEU A 182 -13.36 12.94 -14.94
CA LEU A 182 -12.35 11.86 -14.88
C LEU A 182 -12.96 10.50 -15.24
N ALA A 183 -14.13 10.17 -14.68
CA ALA A 183 -14.86 8.96 -15.03
C ALA A 183 -15.30 8.94 -16.50
N ARG A 184 -15.74 10.09 -17.06
CA ARG A 184 -16.10 10.22 -18.48
C ARG A 184 -14.90 9.94 -19.40
N LEU A 185 -13.74 10.54 -19.11
CA LEU A 185 -12.50 10.34 -19.86
C LEU A 185 -11.98 8.90 -19.76
N MET A 186 -12.06 8.29 -18.57
CA MET A 186 -11.62 6.91 -18.36
C MET A 186 -12.54 5.91 -19.09
N ILE A 187 -13.85 6.16 -19.09
CA ILE A 187 -14.82 5.43 -19.94
C ILE A 187 -14.42 5.51 -21.41
N GLU A 188 -14.20 6.72 -21.93
CA GLU A 188 -13.91 6.95 -23.35
C GLU A 188 -12.64 6.20 -23.79
N ALA A 189 -11.58 6.28 -22.98
CA ALA A 189 -10.33 5.56 -23.23
C ALA A 189 -10.47 4.04 -23.09
N ALA A 190 -11.21 3.55 -22.10
CA ALA A 190 -11.41 2.11 -21.88
C ALA A 190 -12.30 1.47 -22.96
N GLU A 191 -13.35 2.17 -23.43
CA GLU A 191 -14.17 1.73 -24.56
C GLU A 191 -13.34 1.69 -25.86
N GLY A 192 -12.48 2.70 -26.08
CA GLY A 192 -11.54 2.72 -27.19
C GLY A 192 -10.53 1.55 -27.13
N LEU A 193 -9.99 1.25 -25.96
CA LEU A 193 -9.08 0.10 -25.76
C LEU A 193 -9.80 -1.23 -25.93
N ARG A 194 -11.03 -1.36 -25.43
CA ARG A 194 -11.88 -2.56 -25.60
C ARG A 194 -12.14 -2.87 -27.08
N ALA A 195 -12.30 -1.84 -27.91
CA ALA A 195 -12.49 -1.95 -29.36
C ALA A 195 -11.17 -2.09 -30.16
N SER A 196 -10.03 -2.25 -29.50
CA SER A 196 -8.70 -2.30 -30.13
C SER A 196 -8.01 -3.66 -29.97
N ASP A 197 -6.94 -3.86 -30.73
CA ASP A 197 -6.09 -5.06 -30.70
C ASP A 197 -4.91 -4.97 -29.69
N TYR A 198 -4.91 -3.99 -28.78
CA TYR A 198 -3.90 -3.92 -27.71
C TYR A 198 -3.97 -5.16 -26.79
N PRO A 199 -2.87 -5.55 -26.12
CA PRO A 199 -2.82 -6.76 -25.29
C PRO A 199 -3.96 -6.86 -24.26
N ALA A 200 -4.49 -8.07 -24.08
CA ALA A 200 -5.63 -8.35 -23.21
C ALA A 200 -5.44 -7.82 -21.78
N CYS A 201 -4.25 -7.97 -21.19
CA CYS A 201 -3.91 -7.38 -19.89
C CYS A 201 -4.13 -5.86 -19.83
N ARG A 202 -3.78 -5.12 -20.88
CA ARG A 202 -3.93 -3.65 -20.91
C ARG A 202 -5.38 -3.22 -21.10
N ARG A 203 -6.14 -3.95 -21.93
CA ARG A 203 -7.58 -3.75 -22.11
C ARG A 203 -8.33 -4.02 -20.80
N ALA A 204 -8.02 -5.12 -20.11
CA ALA A 204 -8.64 -5.49 -18.84
C ALA A 204 -8.39 -4.44 -17.74
N VAL A 205 -7.16 -3.95 -17.59
CA VAL A 205 -6.81 -2.90 -16.60
C VAL A 205 -7.49 -1.57 -16.90
N ALA A 206 -7.61 -1.17 -18.17
CA ALA A 206 -8.34 0.05 -18.52
C ALA A 206 -9.84 -0.04 -18.19
N LEU A 207 -10.45 -1.21 -18.41
CA LEU A 207 -11.84 -1.49 -18.08
C LEU A 207 -12.07 -1.54 -16.56
N GLU A 208 -11.24 -2.25 -15.80
CA GLU A 208 -11.28 -2.23 -14.32
C GLU A 208 -11.23 -0.79 -13.82
N LEU A 209 -10.24 -0.02 -14.27
CA LEU A 209 -10.05 1.35 -13.80
C LEU A 209 -11.23 2.25 -14.17
N ALA A 210 -11.86 2.06 -15.34
CA ALA A 210 -13.09 2.76 -15.72
C ALA A 210 -14.25 2.44 -14.77
N GLY A 211 -14.44 1.16 -14.42
CA GLY A 211 -15.42 0.74 -13.41
C GLY A 211 -15.16 1.39 -12.04
N THR A 212 -13.90 1.39 -11.59
CA THR A 212 -13.47 2.02 -10.34
C THR A 212 -13.71 3.54 -10.34
N GLN A 213 -13.43 4.25 -11.44
CA GLN A 213 -13.74 5.68 -11.54
C GLN A 213 -15.26 5.95 -11.59
N VAL A 214 -16.07 5.09 -12.21
CA VAL A 214 -17.54 5.21 -12.18
C VAL A 214 -18.07 5.06 -10.76
N VAL A 215 -17.59 4.06 -9.99
CA VAL A 215 -17.96 3.91 -8.58
C VAL A 215 -17.62 5.19 -7.79
N ALA A 216 -16.40 5.69 -7.92
CA ALA A 216 -15.94 6.88 -7.20
C ALA A 216 -16.71 8.17 -7.57
N ALA A 217 -17.08 8.34 -8.84
CA ALA A 217 -17.77 9.53 -9.33
C ALA A 217 -19.30 9.49 -9.15
N SER A 218 -19.89 8.32 -8.87
CA SER A 218 -21.35 8.12 -8.86
C SER A 218 -22.12 9.02 -7.89
N SER A 219 -21.56 9.35 -6.73
CA SER A 219 -22.16 10.31 -5.77
C SER A 219 -21.77 11.77 -6.03
N LEU A 220 -20.92 12.03 -7.02
CA LEU A 220 -20.26 13.32 -7.31
C LEU A 220 -20.65 13.87 -8.70
N GLY A 221 -21.83 13.50 -9.20
CA GLY A 221 -22.34 13.93 -10.51
C GLY A 221 -21.78 13.16 -11.71
N GLY A 222 -21.05 12.07 -11.47
CA GLY A 222 -20.59 11.14 -12.50
C GLY A 222 -21.68 10.17 -12.97
N PRO A 223 -21.29 9.14 -13.75
CA PRO A 223 -22.22 8.13 -14.26
C PRO A 223 -22.87 7.30 -13.13
N PRO A 224 -24.06 6.70 -13.36
CA PRO A 224 -24.72 5.84 -12.38
C PRO A 224 -23.82 4.69 -11.93
N ARG A 225 -23.83 4.35 -10.64
CA ARG A 225 -22.91 3.37 -10.04
C ARG A 225 -23.02 2.01 -10.71
N GLU A 226 -24.23 1.61 -11.06
CA GLU A 226 -24.59 0.35 -11.72
C GLU A 226 -23.84 0.16 -13.06
N GLN A 227 -23.45 1.26 -13.72
CA GLN A 227 -22.68 1.23 -14.96
C GLN A 227 -21.28 0.62 -14.77
N ALA A 228 -20.71 0.65 -13.56
CA ALA A 228 -19.40 0.04 -13.28
C ALA A 228 -19.40 -1.48 -13.46
N GLY A 229 -20.52 -2.16 -13.19
CA GLY A 229 -20.61 -3.62 -13.26
C GLY A 229 -20.22 -4.20 -14.61
N ARG A 230 -20.64 -3.54 -15.72
CA ARG A 230 -20.28 -3.97 -17.08
C ARG A 230 -18.78 -3.90 -17.35
N TYR A 231 -18.09 -2.94 -16.72
CA TYR A 231 -16.66 -2.73 -16.91
C TYR A 231 -15.84 -3.74 -16.12
N PHE A 232 -16.28 -4.09 -14.90
CA PHE A 232 -15.70 -5.19 -14.15
C PHE A 232 -15.95 -6.55 -14.85
N ASP A 233 -17.14 -6.75 -15.42
CA ASP A 233 -17.48 -7.96 -16.18
C ASP A 233 -16.65 -8.09 -17.47
N ASP A 234 -16.55 -7.03 -18.27
CA ASP A 234 -15.71 -7.02 -19.49
C ASP A 234 -14.22 -7.20 -19.16
N ALA A 235 -13.74 -6.61 -18.06
CA ALA A 235 -12.36 -6.80 -17.59
C ALA A 235 -12.11 -8.25 -17.17
N LEU A 236 -13.00 -8.85 -16.37
CA LEU A 236 -12.91 -10.25 -15.94
C LEU A 236 -12.95 -11.21 -17.13
N ALA A 237 -13.79 -10.93 -18.14
CA ALA A 237 -13.89 -11.74 -19.37
C ALA A 237 -12.62 -11.75 -20.22
N LEU A 238 -11.78 -10.71 -20.12
CA LEU A 238 -10.47 -10.65 -20.79
C LEU A 238 -9.35 -11.38 -20.04
N MET A 239 -9.50 -11.62 -18.73
CA MET A 239 -8.45 -12.29 -17.93
C MET A 239 -8.11 -13.70 -18.47
N PRO A 240 -9.08 -14.54 -18.89
CA PRO A 240 -8.77 -15.82 -19.54
C PRO A 240 -7.99 -15.72 -20.85
N GLU A 241 -8.10 -14.63 -21.61
CA GLU A 241 -7.26 -14.39 -22.79
C GLU A 241 -5.84 -14.02 -22.37
N SER A 242 -5.73 -13.03 -21.48
CA SER A 242 -4.46 -12.55 -20.93
C SER A 242 -3.61 -13.68 -20.34
N VAL A 243 -4.21 -14.58 -19.55
CA VAL A 243 -3.52 -15.75 -18.94
C VAL A 243 -2.93 -16.73 -19.97
N ARG A 244 -3.51 -16.78 -21.18
CA ARG A 244 -3.06 -17.66 -22.27
C ARG A 244 -2.08 -17.01 -23.22
N THR A 245 -2.14 -15.69 -23.42
CA THR A 245 -1.39 -14.99 -24.48
C THR A 245 -0.24 -14.13 -23.98
N ASP A 246 -0.32 -13.53 -22.79
CA ASP A 246 0.75 -12.66 -22.30
C ASP A 246 1.96 -13.47 -21.79
N ALA A 247 3.16 -12.93 -22.01
CA ALA A 247 4.42 -13.62 -21.73
C ALA A 247 4.60 -13.94 -20.24
N ARG A 248 4.94 -15.19 -19.91
CA ARG A 248 5.00 -15.69 -18.52
C ARG A 248 6.27 -15.32 -17.73
N THR A 249 6.58 -14.03 -17.61
CA THR A 249 7.57 -13.45 -16.68
C THR A 249 6.93 -13.03 -15.35
N GLU A 250 7.58 -13.24 -14.20
CA GLU A 250 7.09 -12.90 -12.85
C GLU A 250 6.22 -11.63 -12.71
N HIS A 251 6.47 -10.57 -13.48
CA HIS A 251 5.73 -9.32 -13.46
C HIS A 251 4.27 -9.37 -13.95
N TRP A 252 3.84 -10.44 -14.64
CA TRP A 252 2.39 -10.66 -14.85
C TRP A 252 1.68 -11.03 -13.54
N ARG A 253 2.38 -11.68 -12.59
CA ARG A 253 1.83 -12.06 -11.28
C ARG A 253 1.42 -10.82 -10.48
N ASP A 254 2.17 -9.73 -10.64
CA ASP A 254 1.79 -8.43 -10.08
C ASP A 254 0.51 -7.91 -10.74
N LEU A 255 0.50 -7.73 -12.06
CA LEU A 255 -0.61 -7.07 -12.75
C LEU A 255 -1.92 -7.87 -12.67
N TRP A 256 -1.88 -9.19 -12.87
CA TRP A 256 -3.09 -10.02 -12.80
C TRP A 256 -3.64 -10.07 -11.39
N PHE A 257 -2.80 -10.22 -10.36
CA PHE A 257 -3.25 -10.14 -8.98
C PHE A 257 -3.88 -8.79 -8.68
N ASP A 258 -3.23 -7.68 -9.01
CA ASP A 258 -3.76 -6.34 -8.75
C ASP A 258 -5.09 -6.10 -9.47
N THR A 259 -5.24 -6.62 -10.70
CA THR A 259 -6.49 -6.54 -11.47
C THR A 259 -7.59 -7.36 -10.80
N LEU A 260 -7.34 -8.64 -10.48
CA LEU A 260 -8.34 -9.52 -9.84
C LEU A 260 -8.72 -9.04 -8.44
N ARG A 261 -7.75 -8.57 -7.66
CA ARG A 261 -7.93 -7.92 -6.36
C ARG A 261 -8.86 -6.71 -6.47
N SER A 262 -8.60 -5.84 -7.46
CA SER A 262 -9.41 -4.64 -7.71
C SER A 262 -10.81 -4.99 -8.23
N LEU A 263 -10.97 -6.07 -8.99
CA LEU A 263 -12.29 -6.61 -9.38
C LEU A 263 -13.09 -7.11 -8.16
N VAL A 264 -12.48 -7.83 -7.21
CA VAL A 264 -13.15 -8.22 -5.96
C VAL A 264 -13.60 -6.98 -5.18
N THR A 265 -12.74 -5.97 -5.02
CA THR A 265 -13.12 -4.68 -4.41
C THR A 265 -14.23 -3.97 -5.21
N GLY A 266 -14.18 -4.02 -6.55
CA GLY A 266 -15.15 -3.41 -7.46
C GLY A 266 -16.54 -4.05 -7.41
N TYR A 267 -16.63 -5.37 -7.19
CA TYR A 267 -17.88 -6.10 -6.98
C TYR A 267 -18.42 -6.02 -5.55
N ARG A 268 -17.57 -5.72 -4.55
CA ARG A 268 -18.01 -5.33 -3.19
C ARG A 268 -18.49 -3.88 -3.15
N ALA A 269 -17.89 -3.01 -3.96
CA ALA A 269 -18.61 -1.87 -4.52
C ALA A 269 -19.72 -2.37 -5.46
N LEU A 270 -20.66 -1.51 -5.87
CA LEU A 270 -22.03 -1.97 -6.21
C LEU A 270 -22.70 -2.53 -4.93
N GLY A 271 -22.37 -3.76 -4.51
CA GLY A 271 -22.83 -4.35 -3.25
C GLY A 271 -23.01 -5.88 -3.23
N LEU A 272 -22.14 -6.67 -3.87
CA LEU A 272 -22.10 -8.12 -3.61
C LEU A 272 -21.50 -8.39 -2.22
N GLU A 273 -21.94 -9.47 -1.57
CA GLU A 273 -21.32 -9.90 -0.31
C GLU A 273 -19.84 -10.31 -0.54
N PRO A 274 -18.95 -10.17 0.47
CA PRO A 274 -17.51 -10.35 0.27
C PRO A 274 -17.12 -11.66 -0.39
N VAL A 275 -17.74 -12.77 0.02
CA VAL A 275 -17.46 -14.11 -0.52
C VAL A 275 -18.00 -14.24 -1.95
N GLU A 276 -19.20 -13.75 -2.23
CA GLU A 276 -19.80 -13.78 -3.59
C GLU A 276 -18.95 -12.98 -4.60
N ALA A 277 -18.40 -11.84 -4.18
CA ALA A 277 -17.50 -11.02 -4.99
C ALA A 277 -16.18 -11.74 -5.31
N TYR A 278 -15.61 -12.46 -4.34
CA TYR A 278 -14.43 -13.32 -4.54
C TYR A 278 -14.75 -14.51 -5.46
N GLU A 279 -15.83 -15.25 -5.18
CA GLU A 279 -16.23 -16.42 -5.95
C GLU A 279 -16.55 -16.07 -7.41
N ARG A 280 -17.12 -14.89 -7.68
CA ARG A 280 -17.33 -14.38 -9.04
C ARG A 280 -16.01 -14.24 -9.80
N VAL A 281 -14.98 -13.67 -9.17
CA VAL A 281 -13.67 -13.46 -9.79
C VAL A 281 -12.92 -14.78 -9.96
N ASP A 282 -12.98 -15.67 -8.97
CA ASP A 282 -12.38 -17.01 -9.04
C ASP A 282 -13.02 -17.88 -10.14
N ALA A 283 -14.35 -17.87 -10.24
CA ALA A 283 -15.10 -18.58 -11.27
C ALA A 283 -14.73 -18.13 -12.70
N GLY A 284 -14.38 -16.85 -12.88
CA GLY A 284 -13.90 -16.32 -14.16
C GLY A 284 -12.60 -16.97 -14.65
N LEU A 285 -11.81 -17.57 -13.76
CA LEU A 285 -10.56 -18.27 -14.06
C LEU A 285 -10.60 -19.77 -13.79
N ALA A 286 -11.69 -20.31 -13.24
CA ALA A 286 -11.74 -21.69 -12.74
C ALA A 286 -11.52 -22.77 -13.81
N GLY A 287 -11.77 -22.46 -15.09
CA GLY A 287 -11.51 -23.34 -16.23
C GLY A 287 -10.07 -23.33 -16.76
N LEU A 288 -9.13 -22.61 -16.13
CA LEU A 288 -7.74 -22.48 -16.56
C LEU A 288 -6.77 -23.10 -15.55
N PRO A 289 -6.21 -24.29 -15.82
CA PRO A 289 -5.16 -24.89 -14.99
C PRO A 289 -3.95 -23.97 -14.82
N GLU A 290 -3.59 -23.20 -15.84
CA GLU A 290 -2.43 -22.28 -15.77
C GLU A 290 -2.69 -21.03 -14.91
N ALA A 291 -3.92 -20.83 -14.44
CA ALA A 291 -4.27 -19.80 -13.46
C ALA A 291 -4.28 -20.34 -12.01
N GLU A 292 -3.99 -21.62 -11.76
CA GLU A 292 -4.15 -22.25 -10.44
C GLU A 292 -3.36 -21.53 -9.33
N ALA A 293 -2.06 -21.31 -9.53
CA ALA A 293 -1.24 -20.57 -8.57
C ALA A 293 -1.77 -19.14 -8.33
N LEU A 294 -2.13 -18.41 -9.38
CA LEU A 294 -2.72 -17.07 -9.28
C LEU A 294 -4.03 -17.06 -8.47
N ARG A 295 -4.93 -18.01 -8.73
CA ARG A 295 -6.21 -18.16 -8.02
C ARG A 295 -5.97 -18.45 -6.54
N LEU A 296 -5.00 -19.29 -6.20
CA LEU A 296 -4.59 -19.55 -4.82
C LEU A 296 -4.01 -18.29 -4.14
N VAL A 297 -3.21 -17.48 -4.82
CA VAL A 297 -2.72 -16.19 -4.31
C VAL A 297 -3.87 -15.20 -4.05
N VAL A 298 -4.85 -15.12 -4.96
CA VAL A 298 -6.04 -14.26 -4.79
C VAL A 298 -6.94 -14.76 -3.66
N ARG A 299 -7.15 -16.09 -3.54
CA ARG A 299 -7.86 -16.72 -2.41
C ARG A 299 -7.17 -16.41 -1.09
N GLY A 300 -5.84 -16.58 -1.03
CA GLY A 300 -5.03 -16.27 0.14
C GLY A 300 -5.19 -14.83 0.58
N TRP A 301 -5.05 -13.87 -0.36
CA TRP A 301 -5.24 -12.44 -0.07
C TRP A 301 -6.66 -12.14 0.40
N PHE A 302 -7.69 -12.65 -0.28
CA PHE A 302 -9.07 -12.38 0.05
C PHE A 302 -9.39 -12.80 1.50
N TRP A 303 -8.99 -14.01 1.90
CA TRP A 303 -9.23 -14.48 3.27
C TRP A 303 -8.36 -13.76 4.31
N PHE A 304 -7.17 -13.29 3.95
CA PHE A 304 -6.35 -12.44 4.82
C PHE A 304 -7.05 -11.10 5.11
N ASP A 305 -7.41 -10.38 4.06
CA ASP A 305 -8.04 -9.05 4.12
C ASP A 305 -9.40 -9.13 4.83
N TYR A 306 -10.24 -10.11 4.44
CA TYR A 306 -11.54 -10.35 5.06
C TYR A 306 -11.43 -10.84 6.51
N GLY A 307 -10.33 -11.49 6.90
CA GLY A 307 -10.00 -11.77 8.30
C GLY A 307 -9.82 -10.49 9.11
N TRP A 308 -8.98 -9.58 8.61
CA TRP A 308 -8.70 -8.30 9.24
C TRP A 308 -9.93 -7.38 9.31
N GLU A 309 -10.80 -7.39 8.29
CA GLU A 309 -12.09 -6.70 8.35
C GLU A 309 -12.97 -7.19 9.53
N ALA A 310 -12.98 -8.50 9.83
CA ALA A 310 -13.79 -9.05 10.93
C ALA A 310 -13.25 -8.75 12.33
N ARG A 311 -11.93 -8.58 12.47
CA ARG A 311 -11.30 -8.07 13.70
C ARG A 311 -11.49 -6.55 13.84
N THR A 312 -11.58 -5.84 12.72
CA THR A 312 -11.41 -4.38 12.60
C THR A 312 -9.97 -3.90 12.87
N ASN A 313 -9.69 -2.65 12.47
CA ASN A 313 -8.42 -1.98 12.74
C ASN A 313 -8.32 -1.40 14.17
N ALA A 314 -9.24 -1.75 15.08
CA ALA A 314 -9.20 -1.31 16.46
C ALA A 314 -8.08 -1.98 17.26
N PHE A 315 -7.52 -1.26 18.24
CA PHE A 315 -6.64 -1.87 19.24
C PHE A 315 -7.38 -3.00 19.99
N ALA A 316 -6.65 -4.02 20.43
CA ALA A 316 -7.23 -5.25 20.99
C ALA A 316 -8.37 -5.06 22.03
N PRO A 317 -8.31 -4.09 22.98
CA PRO A 317 -9.41 -3.88 23.94
C PRO A 317 -10.73 -3.36 23.33
N ALA A 318 -10.72 -2.90 22.09
CA ALA A 318 -11.86 -2.35 21.37
C ALA A 318 -12.32 -3.24 20.20
N VAL A 319 -11.76 -4.45 20.06
CA VAL A 319 -12.21 -5.45 19.07
C VAL A 319 -13.55 -6.04 19.51
N PRO A 320 -14.58 -6.09 18.63
CA PRO A 320 -15.87 -6.72 18.95
C PRO A 320 -15.77 -8.21 19.29
N ALA A 321 -16.72 -8.73 20.06
CA ALA A 321 -16.78 -10.15 20.42
C ALA A 321 -16.74 -11.09 19.19
N GLY A 322 -15.96 -12.17 19.30
CA GLY A 322 -15.66 -13.10 18.21
C GLY A 322 -14.83 -12.50 17.05
N GLY A 323 -14.34 -11.27 17.16
CA GLY A 323 -13.51 -10.64 16.11
C GLY A 323 -12.15 -11.32 15.93
N PHE A 324 -11.56 -11.82 17.01
CA PHE A 324 -10.32 -12.62 16.98
C PHE A 324 -10.55 -14.03 16.43
N GLU A 325 -11.59 -14.72 16.89
CA GLU A 325 -12.00 -16.06 16.39
C GLU A 325 -12.24 -16.03 14.87
N ARG A 326 -13.05 -15.08 14.39
CA ARG A 326 -13.28 -14.89 12.94
C ARG A 326 -12.03 -14.49 12.16
N LEU A 327 -11.06 -13.82 12.78
CA LEU A 327 -9.76 -13.57 12.16
C LEU A 327 -9.00 -14.89 12.02
N GLU A 328 -8.84 -15.65 13.10
CA GLU A 328 -8.11 -16.92 13.13
C GLU A 328 -8.66 -17.93 12.11
N ASP A 329 -9.98 -18.13 12.06
CA ASP A 329 -10.65 -18.99 11.07
C ASP A 329 -10.31 -18.61 9.62
N ARG A 330 -10.32 -17.29 9.32
CA ARG A 330 -10.07 -16.76 7.97
C ARG A 330 -8.59 -16.76 7.63
N LEU A 331 -7.72 -16.52 8.62
CA LEU A 331 -6.28 -16.66 8.45
C LEU A 331 -5.85 -18.12 8.22
N ALA A 332 -6.58 -19.11 8.75
CA ALA A 332 -6.37 -20.51 8.41
C ALA A 332 -6.68 -20.80 6.92
N LEU A 333 -7.82 -20.31 6.40
CA LEU A 333 -8.17 -20.41 4.97
C LEU A 333 -7.17 -19.65 4.07
N SER A 334 -6.65 -18.53 4.56
CA SER A 334 -5.61 -17.75 3.89
C SER A 334 -4.29 -18.52 3.81
N ARG A 335 -3.86 -19.12 4.93
CA ARG A 335 -2.65 -19.95 5.04
C ARG A 335 -2.72 -21.15 4.11
N GLU A 336 -3.82 -21.92 4.13
CA GLU A 336 -4.04 -23.07 3.25
C GLU A 336 -3.78 -22.70 1.78
N ALA A 337 -4.40 -21.59 1.33
CA ALA A 337 -4.27 -21.13 -0.04
C ALA A 337 -2.85 -20.62 -0.37
N PHE A 338 -2.19 -19.91 0.55
CA PHE A 338 -0.83 -19.42 0.32
C PHE A 338 0.24 -20.52 0.40
N GLU A 339 0.09 -21.52 1.27
CA GLU A 339 1.00 -22.66 1.32
C GLU A 339 0.88 -23.50 0.04
N ALA A 340 -0.34 -23.76 -0.45
CA ALA A 340 -0.56 -24.38 -1.76
C ALA A 340 -0.01 -23.53 -2.93
N ALA A 341 -0.18 -22.20 -2.89
CA ALA A 341 0.41 -21.31 -3.89
C ALA A 341 1.95 -21.36 -3.88
N TRP A 342 2.57 -21.46 -2.70
CA TRP A 342 4.01 -21.57 -2.54
C TRP A 342 4.57 -22.92 -3.04
N GLU A 343 3.81 -24.02 -2.90
CA GLU A 343 4.20 -25.31 -3.49
C GLU A 343 4.26 -25.27 -5.02
N LEU A 344 3.37 -24.50 -5.66
CA LEU A 344 3.38 -24.28 -7.11
C LEU A 344 4.42 -23.23 -7.56
N GLU A 345 4.61 -22.18 -6.78
CA GLU A 345 5.54 -21.07 -7.06
C GLU A 345 6.44 -20.73 -5.85
N PRO A 346 7.50 -21.51 -5.56
CA PRO A 346 8.34 -21.29 -4.38
C PRO A 346 9.13 -19.97 -4.38
N ASP A 347 9.22 -19.31 -5.54
CA ASP A 347 9.92 -18.04 -5.79
C ASP A 347 9.01 -16.79 -5.63
N ASN A 348 7.78 -16.97 -5.13
CA ASN A 348 6.81 -15.89 -5.01
C ASN A 348 6.99 -15.11 -3.70
N ALA A 349 7.74 -14.00 -3.74
CA ALA A 349 8.04 -13.16 -2.58
C ALA A 349 6.78 -12.65 -1.85
N ARG A 350 5.71 -12.35 -2.60
CA ARG A 350 4.41 -11.93 -2.05
C ARG A 350 3.78 -13.01 -1.19
N VAL A 351 3.79 -14.26 -1.64
CA VAL A 351 3.24 -15.40 -0.90
C VAL A 351 4.00 -15.63 0.41
N ALA A 352 5.34 -15.65 0.36
CA ALA A 352 6.16 -15.76 1.55
C ALA A 352 5.91 -14.59 2.54
N SER A 353 5.78 -13.36 2.03
CA SER A 353 5.48 -12.15 2.81
C SER A 353 4.09 -12.19 3.47
N TYR A 354 3.06 -12.76 2.82
CA TYR A 354 1.76 -12.97 3.45
C TYR A 354 1.80 -14.05 4.54
N LEU A 355 2.57 -15.12 4.34
CA LEU A 355 2.73 -16.17 5.35
C LEU A 355 3.42 -15.61 6.61
N MET A 356 4.40 -14.71 6.46
CA MET A 356 4.94 -13.93 7.58
C MET A 356 3.88 -13.09 8.31
N ASP A 357 2.97 -12.45 7.57
CA ASP A 357 1.96 -11.57 8.17
C ASP A 357 0.82 -12.36 8.83
N ILE A 358 0.52 -13.56 8.32
CA ILE A 358 -0.35 -14.53 9.00
C ILE A 358 0.29 -14.98 10.31
N ASP A 359 1.57 -15.39 10.29
CA ASP A 359 2.32 -15.71 11.51
C ASP A 359 2.32 -14.51 12.48
N LYS A 360 2.47 -13.28 11.98
CA LYS A 360 2.36 -12.03 12.75
C LYS A 360 1.06 -11.88 13.49
N SER A 361 -0.03 -12.18 12.80
CA SER A 361 -1.40 -11.90 13.24
C SER A 361 -1.92 -12.87 14.31
N ILE A 362 -1.26 -14.03 14.47
CA ILE A 362 -1.63 -15.11 15.40
C ILE A 362 -0.50 -15.36 16.43
N VAL A 363 -0.58 -16.46 17.18
CA VAL A 363 0.54 -16.98 17.99
C VAL A 363 1.57 -17.64 17.07
N GLY A 364 2.28 -16.85 16.27
CA GLY A 364 3.32 -17.32 15.35
C GLY A 364 4.59 -17.79 16.06
N ASP A 365 5.35 -18.66 15.39
CA ASP A 365 6.70 -19.05 15.83
C ASP A 365 7.77 -18.26 15.06
N ARG A 366 8.78 -17.77 15.79
CA ARG A 366 9.86 -16.95 15.21
C ARG A 366 10.66 -17.71 14.16
N ALA A 367 10.91 -19.00 14.34
CA ALA A 367 11.65 -19.79 13.35
C ALA A 367 10.81 -20.07 12.09
N VAL A 368 9.48 -20.04 12.17
CA VAL A 368 8.60 -20.04 10.98
C VAL A 368 8.68 -18.68 10.27
N MET A 369 8.50 -17.57 10.99
CA MET A 369 8.60 -16.20 10.43
C MET A 369 9.94 -15.97 9.72
N GLU A 370 11.07 -16.28 10.39
CA GLU A 370 12.42 -16.08 9.81
C GLU A 370 12.66 -16.93 8.55
N ARG A 371 12.07 -18.13 8.45
CA ARG A 371 12.13 -18.94 7.21
C ARG A 371 11.36 -18.29 6.06
N TRP A 372 10.19 -17.71 6.34
CA TRP A 372 9.42 -17.01 5.32
C TRP A 372 10.08 -15.68 4.92
N PHE A 373 10.74 -14.99 5.86
CA PHE A 373 11.56 -13.81 5.57
C PHE A 373 12.74 -14.12 4.64
N ASP A 374 13.54 -15.16 4.94
CA ASP A 374 14.64 -15.59 4.06
C ASP A 374 14.12 -15.98 2.66
N ARG A 375 12.99 -16.70 2.58
CA ARG A 375 12.34 -17.05 1.30
C ARG A 375 11.89 -15.80 0.52
N ALA A 376 11.27 -14.83 1.18
CA ALA A 376 10.80 -13.60 0.53
C ALA A 376 11.97 -12.78 -0.02
N MET A 377 13.02 -12.55 0.77
CA MET A 377 14.17 -11.73 0.36
C MET A 377 15.08 -12.43 -0.66
N ARG A 378 15.16 -13.78 -0.65
CA ARG A 378 15.82 -14.54 -1.73
C ARG A 378 15.02 -14.55 -3.03
N ALA A 379 13.69 -14.51 -2.94
CA ALA A 379 12.82 -14.41 -4.10
C ALA A 379 12.94 -13.02 -4.75
N ASP A 380 12.90 -11.96 -3.93
CA ASP A 380 13.04 -10.58 -4.36
C ASP A 380 13.71 -9.72 -3.27
N GLY A 381 14.95 -9.29 -3.53
CA GLY A 381 15.70 -8.44 -2.61
C GLY A 381 15.16 -7.01 -2.49
N ASP A 382 14.30 -6.56 -3.41
CA ASP A 382 13.60 -5.27 -3.33
C ASP A 382 12.25 -5.37 -2.56
N TRP A 383 11.92 -6.52 -1.94
CA TRP A 383 10.61 -6.75 -1.32
C TRP A 383 10.44 -6.08 0.05
N TYR A 384 10.32 -4.75 0.04
CA TYR A 384 10.11 -3.87 1.20
C TYR A 384 9.08 -4.40 2.20
N ALA A 385 7.96 -4.99 1.72
CA ALA A 385 6.89 -5.49 2.58
C ALA A 385 7.35 -6.61 3.53
N ALA A 386 8.29 -7.49 3.14
CA ALA A 386 8.80 -8.50 4.06
C ALA A 386 9.68 -7.88 5.15
N CYS A 387 10.48 -6.87 4.81
CA CYS A 387 11.24 -6.11 5.81
C CYS A 387 10.31 -5.35 6.76
N LEU A 388 9.26 -4.71 6.26
CA LEU A 388 8.26 -4.04 7.10
C LEU A 388 7.51 -5.01 8.01
N THR A 389 7.05 -6.16 7.50
CA THR A 389 6.37 -7.19 8.30
C THR A 389 7.29 -7.82 9.35
N LYS A 390 8.60 -7.99 9.06
CA LYS A 390 9.58 -8.41 10.09
C LYS A 390 9.83 -7.31 11.13
N LEU A 391 9.88 -6.04 10.73
CA LEU A 391 9.98 -4.92 11.67
C LEU A 391 8.74 -4.83 12.58
N ASP A 392 7.54 -5.08 12.04
CA ASP A 392 6.33 -5.23 12.84
C ASP A 392 6.39 -6.44 13.78
N TRP A 393 6.85 -7.61 13.33
CA TRP A 393 6.96 -8.80 14.18
C TRP A 393 7.83 -8.55 15.42
N LEU A 394 8.94 -7.84 15.21
CA LEU A 394 9.91 -7.49 16.25
C LEU A 394 9.45 -6.30 17.14
N ASP A 395 8.40 -5.58 16.77
CA ASP A 395 7.81 -4.51 17.57
C ASP A 395 7.25 -5.08 18.90
N PRO A 396 7.55 -4.49 20.07
CA PRO A 396 7.07 -4.96 21.38
C PRO A 396 5.55 -5.10 21.53
N LYS A 397 4.74 -4.45 20.69
CA LYS A 397 3.28 -4.65 20.68
C LYS A 397 2.85 -6.02 20.13
N TRP A 398 3.78 -6.70 19.44
CA TRP A 398 3.65 -8.00 18.82
C TRP A 398 4.46 -9.05 19.58
N HIS A 399 5.65 -9.45 19.09
CA HIS A 399 6.36 -10.65 19.59
C HIS A 399 7.85 -10.44 19.90
N GLY A 400 8.45 -9.29 19.55
CA GLY A 400 9.87 -8.98 19.82
C GLY A 400 10.13 -7.98 20.95
N SER A 401 11.31 -7.37 20.92
CA SER A 401 11.71 -6.31 21.86
C SER A 401 12.21 -5.05 21.15
N VAL A 402 12.33 -3.95 21.92
CA VAL A 402 12.86 -2.67 21.41
C VAL A 402 14.26 -2.85 20.82
N GLU A 403 15.10 -3.61 21.52
CA GLU A 403 16.48 -3.90 21.11
C GLU A 403 16.52 -4.66 19.78
N GLU A 404 15.64 -5.65 19.58
CA GLU A 404 15.58 -6.43 18.35
C GLU A 404 15.01 -5.62 17.18
N MET A 405 13.95 -4.85 17.40
CA MET A 405 13.35 -3.95 16.41
C MET A 405 14.37 -2.91 15.92
N LEU A 406 15.11 -2.27 16.83
CA LEU A 406 16.15 -1.29 16.48
C LEU A 406 17.37 -1.94 15.82
N ALA A 407 17.77 -3.14 16.24
CA ALA A 407 18.86 -3.87 15.59
C ALA A 407 18.50 -4.24 14.15
N PHE A 408 17.30 -4.77 13.92
CA PHE A 408 16.83 -5.10 12.58
C PHE A 408 16.64 -3.86 11.70
N GLY A 409 16.13 -2.75 12.25
CA GLY A 409 16.07 -1.45 11.55
C GLY A 409 17.44 -1.01 11.02
N ARG A 410 18.50 -1.11 11.84
CA ARG A 410 19.88 -0.85 11.38
C ARG A 410 20.34 -1.83 10.29
N SER A 411 20.03 -3.12 10.39
CA SER A 411 20.35 -4.06 9.31
C SER A 411 19.61 -3.78 8.00
N CYS A 412 18.43 -3.16 8.05
CA CYS A 412 17.77 -2.64 6.86
C CYS A 412 18.55 -1.47 6.23
N PHE A 413 19.13 -0.57 7.03
CA PHE A 413 20.04 0.49 6.54
C PHE A 413 21.33 -0.09 5.94
N GLU A 414 21.93 -1.09 6.60
CA GLU A 414 23.16 -1.78 6.13
C GLU A 414 23.02 -2.44 4.75
N THR A 415 21.79 -2.69 4.27
CA THR A 415 21.57 -3.21 2.89
C THR A 415 22.01 -2.23 1.79
N GLY A 416 22.02 -0.93 2.06
CA GLY A 416 22.18 0.10 1.02
C GLY A 416 21.06 0.08 -0.04
N ASN A 417 19.93 -0.60 0.19
CA ASN A 417 18.84 -0.67 -0.78
C ASN A 417 17.93 0.58 -0.70
N TRP A 418 18.49 1.69 -1.18
CA TRP A 418 17.79 2.95 -1.37
C TRP A 418 16.60 2.81 -2.34
N ARG A 419 16.69 1.92 -3.35
CA ARG A 419 15.64 1.76 -4.36
C ARG A 419 14.32 1.26 -3.81
N ALA A 420 14.37 0.21 -2.98
CA ALA A 420 13.19 -0.31 -2.32
C ALA A 420 12.77 0.54 -1.11
N GLY A 421 13.57 1.52 -0.69
CA GLY A 421 13.35 2.29 0.54
C GLY A 421 13.54 1.46 1.82
N ILE A 422 14.15 0.26 1.73
CA ILE A 422 14.39 -0.62 2.88
C ILE A 422 15.23 0.10 3.94
N THR A 423 16.17 0.94 3.53
CA THR A 423 17.02 1.73 4.43
C THR A 423 16.23 2.69 5.34
N LEU A 424 15.04 3.15 4.93
CA LEU A 424 14.14 3.99 5.74
C LEU A 424 13.46 3.23 6.88
N LEU A 425 13.57 1.90 6.94
CA LEU A 425 13.10 1.13 8.09
C LEU A 425 13.94 1.35 9.36
N SER A 426 15.17 1.88 9.23
CA SER A 426 15.98 2.32 10.36
C SER A 426 15.34 3.51 11.10
N PRO A 427 15.10 4.68 10.48
CA PRO A 427 14.42 5.78 11.15
C PRO A 427 12.97 5.44 11.57
N ASP A 428 12.25 4.60 10.82
CA ASP A 428 10.92 4.13 11.26
C ASP A 428 11.00 3.29 12.55
N ALA A 429 12.05 2.47 12.76
CA ALA A 429 12.27 1.75 14.01
C ALA A 429 12.54 2.70 15.19
N HIS A 430 13.35 3.74 15.00
CA HIS A 430 13.57 4.78 16.01
C HIS A 430 12.28 5.54 16.35
N PHE A 431 11.47 5.87 15.34
CA PHE A 431 10.20 6.57 15.54
C PHE A 431 9.17 5.70 16.28
N ARG A 432 9.10 4.40 15.98
CA ARG A 432 8.29 3.43 16.73
C ARG A 432 8.63 3.44 18.21
N TYR A 433 9.92 3.34 18.57
CA TYR A 433 10.34 3.41 19.97
C TYR A 433 9.98 4.75 20.63
N ALA A 434 10.22 5.87 19.93
CA ALA A 434 9.87 7.20 20.45
C ALA A 434 8.36 7.38 20.72
N CYS A 435 7.50 6.65 19.98
CA CYS A 435 6.05 6.59 20.21
C CYS A 435 5.63 5.64 21.35
N MET A 436 6.51 4.78 21.86
CA MET A 436 6.22 3.85 22.98
C MET A 436 6.49 4.45 24.35
N VAL A 437 7.38 5.44 24.42
CA VAL A 437 7.76 6.16 25.65
C VAL A 437 6.98 7.47 25.79
N ASP A 438 7.12 8.17 26.93
CA ASP A 438 6.51 9.49 27.06
C ASP A 438 7.16 10.51 26.09
N ARG A 439 6.41 11.55 25.71
CA ARG A 439 6.85 12.54 24.71
C ARG A 439 8.21 13.17 25.05
N ALA A 440 8.51 13.42 26.33
CA ALA A 440 9.77 14.04 26.74
C ALA A 440 10.94 13.04 26.75
N GLU A 441 10.70 11.74 26.96
CA GLU A 441 11.68 10.69 26.70
C GLU A 441 11.90 10.45 25.19
N GLY A 442 10.83 10.36 24.40
CA GLY A 442 10.90 10.19 22.95
C GLY A 442 11.66 11.32 22.25
N THR A 443 11.39 12.58 22.63
CA THR A 443 12.17 13.74 22.18
C THR A 443 13.65 13.62 22.56
N ARG A 444 13.97 13.33 23.84
CA ARG A 444 15.37 13.17 24.29
C ARG A 444 16.11 12.05 23.57
N TYR A 445 15.42 10.95 23.26
CA TYR A 445 15.97 9.83 22.52
C TYR A 445 16.29 10.21 21.08
N LEU A 446 15.32 10.78 20.34
CA LEU A 446 15.51 11.18 18.94
C LEU A 446 16.50 12.33 18.79
N SER A 447 16.66 13.18 19.81
CA SER A 447 17.67 14.26 19.85
C SER A 447 19.06 13.80 20.30
N SER A 448 19.26 12.52 20.65
CA SER A 448 20.54 12.05 21.18
C SER A 448 21.64 12.06 20.10
N PRO A 449 22.91 12.33 20.46
CA PRO A 449 24.02 12.37 19.52
C PRO A 449 24.34 11.00 18.90
N GLU A 450 23.81 9.91 19.45
CA GLU A 450 23.88 8.57 18.88
C GLU A 450 22.77 8.29 17.85
N VAL A 451 21.53 8.74 18.10
CA VAL A 451 20.36 8.40 17.26
C VAL A 451 20.12 9.40 16.14
N TRP A 452 20.27 10.71 16.40
CA TRP A 452 19.98 11.72 15.37
C TRP A 452 20.82 11.55 14.09
N PRO A 453 22.13 11.23 14.16
CA PRO A 453 22.92 10.95 12.97
C PRO A 453 22.40 9.76 12.16
N GLU A 454 22.02 8.64 12.80
CA GLU A 454 21.49 7.44 12.14
C GLU A 454 20.20 7.76 11.36
N ILE A 455 19.30 8.56 11.96
CA ILE A 455 18.06 9.02 11.30
C ILE A 455 18.36 9.95 10.13
N ARG A 456 19.24 10.94 10.36
CA ARG A 456 19.59 11.98 9.38
C ARG A 456 20.24 11.38 8.14
N GLU A 457 21.24 10.53 8.32
CA GLU A 457 21.99 9.89 7.24
C GLU A 457 21.07 9.05 6.34
N ALA A 458 20.15 8.29 6.93
CA ALA A 458 19.16 7.51 6.18
C ALA A 458 18.23 8.37 5.30
N TYR A 459 17.81 9.55 5.75
CA TYR A 459 16.98 10.45 4.95
C TYR A 459 17.76 11.31 3.96
N ASP A 460 18.93 11.82 4.35
CA ASP A 460 19.77 12.65 3.48
C ASP A 460 20.17 11.84 2.23
N GLU A 461 20.79 10.67 2.40
CA GLU A 461 21.19 9.78 1.29
C GLU A 461 19.98 9.32 0.46
N TYR A 462 18.89 8.84 1.09
CA TYR A 462 17.69 8.44 0.35
C TYR A 462 17.11 9.59 -0.51
N LEU A 463 17.13 10.83 -0.02
CA LEU A 463 16.60 12.00 -0.73
C LEU A 463 17.58 12.58 -1.76
N GLU A 464 18.83 12.12 -1.83
CA GLU A 464 19.71 12.34 -3.00
C GLU A 464 19.23 11.50 -4.19
N HIS A 465 18.88 10.23 -3.97
CA HIS A 465 18.31 9.34 -5.00
C HIS A 465 16.85 9.67 -5.33
N TYR A 466 16.06 10.11 -4.34
CA TYR A 466 14.60 10.33 -4.45
C TYR A 466 14.16 11.74 -4.03
N PRO A 467 14.65 12.81 -4.67
CA PRO A 467 14.42 14.20 -4.23
C PRO A 467 12.94 14.61 -4.21
N ASP A 468 12.08 14.01 -5.04
CA ASP A 468 10.64 14.29 -5.09
C ASP A 468 9.76 13.34 -4.26
N ASN A 469 10.34 12.48 -3.41
CA ASN A 469 9.56 11.67 -2.46
C ASN A 469 9.06 12.55 -1.30
N ASN A 470 7.89 13.16 -1.51
CA ASN A 470 7.23 14.04 -0.54
C ASN A 470 6.88 13.33 0.78
N VAL A 471 6.59 12.02 0.77
CA VAL A 471 6.27 11.26 1.98
C VAL A 471 7.51 11.08 2.85
N ALA A 472 8.62 10.63 2.26
CA ALA A 472 9.90 10.50 2.98
C ALA A 472 10.36 11.86 3.53
N ARG A 473 10.28 12.93 2.72
CA ARG A 473 10.63 14.28 3.15
C ARG A 473 9.69 14.82 4.25
N SER A 474 8.41 14.46 4.25
CA SER A 474 7.46 14.82 5.31
C SER A 474 7.74 14.07 6.62
N LYS A 475 8.06 12.77 6.56
CA LYS A 475 8.55 12.01 7.73
C LYS A 475 9.82 12.62 8.31
N TYR A 476 10.79 12.97 7.46
CA TYR A 476 12.06 13.58 7.88
C TYR A 476 11.84 14.92 8.61
N ALA A 477 11.04 15.82 8.02
CA ALA A 477 10.71 17.10 8.63
C ALA A 477 9.99 16.95 9.98
N ALA A 478 9.09 15.97 10.10
CA ALA A 478 8.40 15.67 11.35
C ALA A 478 9.36 15.12 12.43
N LEU A 479 10.24 14.18 12.08
CA LEU A 479 11.24 13.62 13.00
C LEU A 479 12.26 14.68 13.44
N ALA A 480 12.70 15.55 12.53
CA ALA A 480 13.53 16.71 12.86
C ALA A 480 12.83 17.64 13.87
N THR A 481 11.52 17.86 13.70
CA THR A 481 10.71 18.66 14.65
C THR A 481 10.63 17.99 16.02
N ILE A 482 10.34 16.68 16.09
CA ILE A 482 10.24 15.93 17.36
C ILE A 482 11.60 15.89 18.10
N ALA A 483 12.70 15.80 17.37
CA ALA A 483 14.07 15.83 17.89
C ALA A 483 14.55 17.25 18.28
N GLY A 484 13.75 18.30 18.06
CA GLY A 484 14.13 19.69 18.34
C GLY A 484 15.12 20.29 17.33
N ASN A 485 15.39 19.62 16.21
CA ASN A 485 16.26 20.06 15.13
C ASN A 485 15.52 21.02 14.18
N TYR A 486 14.94 22.09 14.73
CA TYR A 486 14.04 23.00 14.02
C TYR A 486 14.62 23.64 12.74
N PRO A 487 15.91 24.02 12.65
CA PRO A 487 16.48 24.52 11.39
C PRO A 487 16.43 23.50 10.25
N GLU A 488 16.69 22.22 10.54
CA GLU A 488 16.60 21.13 9.56
C GLU A 488 15.14 20.86 9.19
N ALA A 489 14.26 20.77 10.20
CA ALA A 489 12.83 20.61 9.99
C ALA A 489 12.25 21.69 9.06
N HIS A 490 12.59 22.96 9.33
CA HIS A 490 12.16 24.09 8.52
C HIS A 490 12.68 23.98 7.08
N ALA A 491 13.97 23.67 6.89
CA ALA A 491 14.54 23.50 5.54
C ALA A 491 13.85 22.38 4.74
N GLN A 492 13.48 21.27 5.38
CA GLN A 492 12.74 20.18 4.72
C GLN A 492 11.27 20.56 4.44
N PHE A 493 10.61 21.32 5.33
CA PHE A 493 9.26 21.84 5.09
C PHE A 493 9.20 22.88 3.97
N GLU A 494 10.21 23.75 3.82
CA GLU A 494 10.34 24.69 2.70
C GLU A 494 10.50 23.96 1.35
N ARG A 495 11.33 22.91 1.31
CA ARG A 495 11.51 22.05 0.11
C ARG A 495 10.23 21.31 -0.31
N LEU A 496 9.34 21.02 0.64
CA LEU A 496 8.01 20.47 0.35
C LEU A 496 7.09 21.53 -0.26
N GLY A 497 7.05 22.74 0.30
CA GLY A 497 6.07 23.77 -0.08
C GLY A 497 4.63 23.23 0.03
N ASP A 498 3.84 23.39 -1.02
CA ASP A 498 2.45 22.88 -1.07
C ASP A 498 2.36 21.34 -1.19
N ARG A 499 3.48 20.63 -1.34
CA ARG A 499 3.52 19.16 -1.50
C ARG A 499 3.54 18.38 -0.18
N LEU A 500 3.16 18.99 0.94
CA LEU A 500 3.13 18.35 2.26
C LEU A 500 2.20 17.12 2.22
N THR A 501 2.71 15.94 2.58
CA THR A 501 1.99 14.67 2.40
C THR A 501 2.07 13.83 3.68
N MET A 502 0.92 13.45 4.24
CA MET A 502 0.87 12.49 5.36
C MET A 502 1.04 11.04 4.88
N TRP A 503 1.36 10.13 5.80
CA TRP A 503 1.42 8.69 5.54
C TRP A 503 0.36 7.93 6.35
N SER A 504 0.06 6.71 5.91
CA SER A 504 -0.94 5.80 6.51
C SER A 504 -0.38 4.87 7.58
N ASP A 505 0.92 4.56 7.51
CA ASP A 505 1.50 3.43 8.23
C ASP A 505 1.79 3.80 9.68
N SER A 506 1.41 2.92 10.61
CA SER A 506 1.54 3.18 12.04
C SER A 506 3.00 3.02 12.52
N PRO A 507 3.56 3.97 13.31
CA PRO A 507 2.96 5.22 13.76
C PRO A 507 2.88 6.29 12.65
N TYR A 508 1.74 7.00 12.58
CA TYR A 508 1.52 8.07 11.61
C TYR A 508 1.25 9.42 12.28
N ILE A 509 1.52 10.50 11.55
CA ILE A 509 1.19 11.87 11.94
C ILE A 509 0.21 12.43 10.90
N PRO A 510 -1.02 12.83 11.29
CA PRO A 510 -2.01 13.34 10.35
C PRO A 510 -1.60 14.71 9.79
N LEU A 511 -2.07 15.04 8.59
CA LEU A 511 -1.68 16.26 7.87
C LEU A 511 -1.79 17.55 8.71
N GLY A 512 -2.90 17.75 9.44
CA GLY A 512 -3.06 18.93 10.31
C GLY A 512 -2.01 19.03 11.44
N MET A 513 -1.45 17.92 11.90
CA MET A 513 -0.32 17.94 12.84
C MET A 513 1.00 18.24 12.13
N LEU A 514 1.18 17.79 10.88
CA LEU A 514 2.34 18.17 10.06
C LEU A 514 2.34 19.67 9.71
N GLU A 515 1.17 20.26 9.47
CA GLU A 515 0.99 21.70 9.25
C GLU A 515 1.39 22.50 10.51
N LEU A 516 0.95 22.08 11.69
CA LEU A 516 1.37 22.69 12.96
C LEU A 516 2.88 22.53 13.22
N MET A 517 3.46 21.38 12.88
CA MET A 517 4.91 21.15 12.98
C MET A 517 5.71 22.07 12.05
N ARG A 518 5.20 22.37 10.85
CA ARG A 518 5.79 23.34 9.92
C ARG A 518 5.82 24.74 10.51
N GLU A 519 4.71 25.20 11.10
CA GLU A 519 4.64 26.51 11.77
C GLU A 519 5.57 26.59 12.99
N GLU A 520 5.63 25.52 13.79
CA GLU A 520 6.55 25.41 14.92
C GLU A 520 8.01 25.48 14.46
N ALA A 521 8.40 24.67 13.47
CA ALA A 521 9.77 24.66 12.95
C ALA A 521 10.19 26.03 12.40
N ALA A 522 9.34 26.71 11.63
CA ALA A 522 9.63 28.05 11.11
C ALA A 522 9.82 29.08 12.24
N ARG A 523 8.97 29.08 13.27
CA ARG A 523 9.09 29.98 14.43
C ARG A 523 10.37 29.73 15.23
N MET A 524 10.68 28.46 15.49
CA MET A 524 11.83 28.07 16.32
C MET A 524 13.17 28.22 15.59
N ALA A 525 13.22 28.02 14.26
CA ALA A 525 14.43 28.21 13.45
C ALA A 525 14.97 29.65 13.46
N VAL A 526 14.09 30.65 13.65
CA VAL A 526 14.45 32.09 13.73
C VAL A 526 14.79 32.52 15.17
N GLY A 527 14.85 31.59 16.12
CA GLY A 527 15.19 31.86 17.52
C GLY A 527 14.03 32.40 18.36
N GLY A 528 12.78 32.19 17.93
CA GLY A 528 11.62 32.37 18.80
C GLY A 528 11.72 31.45 20.01
N GLN A 529 11.47 31.98 21.21
CA GLN A 529 11.25 31.13 22.38
C GLN A 529 9.87 30.44 22.29
N PRO A 530 9.73 29.21 22.83
CA PRO A 530 8.51 28.41 22.72
C PRO A 530 7.32 28.98 23.48
#